data_AF-A8FEB3-F1
#
_entry.id   AF-A8FEB3-F1
#
_cell.length_a   1.000
_cell.length_b   1.000
_cell.length_c   1.000
_cell.angle_alpha   90.00
_cell.angle_beta   90.00
_cell.angle_gamma   90.00
#
_symmetry.space_group_name_H-M   'P 1'
#
loop_
_entity.id
_entity.type
_entity.pdbx_description
1 polymer ?
#
loop_
_entity_poly.entity_id
_entity_poly.type
_entity_poly.pdbx_seq_one_letter_code
_entity_poly.pdbx_strand_id
1 'polypeptide(L)'
;MLLKTICFRRMDGAQIKVTEVPVLKGDEPHCFMLTFRLEAFLKKVYVSKGKRAVYSFREDVKRNVKWSTYEQIYQEPTLKHNA
;
A
#
# COMPACT_ATOMS: atom_id res chain seq x y z
N MET A 1 6.53 5.31 10.35
CA MET A 1 6.78 4.42 9.20
C MET A 1 7.08 5.26 7.96
N LEU A 2 8.02 4.84 7.09
CA LEU A 2 8.25 5.54 5.82
C LEU A 2 7.29 5.02 4.75
N LEU A 3 6.59 5.93 4.07
CA LEU A 3 5.71 5.61 2.95
C LEU A 3 6.29 6.15 1.64
N LYS A 4 6.06 5.43 0.53
CA LYS A 4 6.47 5.82 -0.82
C LYS A 4 5.28 5.90 -1.76
N THR A 5 5.50 6.60 -2.87
CA THR A 5 4.62 6.60 -4.03
C THR A 5 5.31 5.88 -5.19
N ILE A 6 4.57 5.00 -5.86
CA ILE A 6 5.00 4.33 -7.09
C ILE A 6 4.28 4.96 -8.27
N CYS A 7 5.03 5.33 -9.31
CA CYS A 7 4.48 5.89 -10.53
C CYS A 7 4.75 4.92 -11.69
N PHE A 8 3.73 4.63 -12.51
CA PHE A 8 3.89 3.80 -13.70
C PHE A 8 2.87 4.17 -14.77
N ARG A 9 3.10 3.70 -15.99
CA ARG A 9 2.13 3.84 -17.09
C ARG A 9 1.27 2.58 -17.15
N ARG A 10 -0.04 2.75 -17.19
CA ARG A 10 -1.02 1.66 -17.36
C ARG A 10 -1.06 1.20 -18.82
N MET A 11 -1.68 0.03 -19.09
CA MET A 11 -1.87 -0.51 -20.45
C MET A 11 -2.45 0.49 -21.47
N ASP A 12 -3.36 1.38 -21.04
CA ASP A 12 -3.98 2.39 -21.90
C ASP A 12 -3.13 3.67 -22.06
N GLY A 13 -1.91 3.69 -21.53
CA GLY A 13 -1.01 4.82 -21.61
C GLY A 13 -1.19 5.85 -20.48
N ALA A 14 -2.19 5.71 -19.61
CA ALA A 14 -2.41 6.65 -18.51
C ALA A 14 -1.29 6.58 -17.46
N GLN A 15 -0.84 7.74 -16.97
CA GLN A 15 0.10 7.81 -15.85
C GLN A 15 -0.65 7.58 -14.53
N ILE A 16 -0.21 6.58 -13.79
CA ILE A 16 -0.82 6.15 -12.53
C ILE A 16 0.13 6.43 -11.37
N LYS A 17 -0.43 6.87 -10.25
CA LYS A 17 0.24 7.00 -8.95
C LYS A 17 -0.40 6.06 -7.94
N VAL A 18 0.41 5.24 -7.29
CA VAL A 18 0.01 4.42 -6.14
C VAL A 18 0.69 4.98 -4.90
N THR A 19 -0.09 5.51 -3.98
CA THR A 19 0.38 6.21 -2.76
C THR A 19 0.32 5.31 -1.53
N GLU A 20 0.97 5.77 -0.46
CA GLU A 20 0.95 5.11 0.85
C GLU A 20 1.49 3.67 0.84
N VAL A 21 2.47 3.39 -0.03
CA VAL A 21 3.14 2.08 -0.05
C VAL A 21 4.16 2.05 1.08
N PRO A 22 4.04 1.13 2.06
CA PRO A 22 4.97 1.05 3.18
C PRO A 22 6.34 0.58 2.70
N VAL A 23 7.39 1.25 3.16
CA VAL A 23 8.76 0.79 2.96
C VAL A 23 9.04 -0.27 4.02
N LEU A 24 9.04 -1.52 3.57
CA LEU A 24 9.22 -2.69 4.43
C LEU A 24 10.71 -2.86 4.72
N LYS A 25 11.06 -3.04 6.00
CA LYS A 25 12.39 -3.53 6.37
C LYS A 25 12.36 -5.06 6.31
N GLY A 26 13.48 -5.68 5.91
CA GLY A 26 13.56 -7.14 5.70
C GLY A 26 13.14 -7.98 6.91
N ASP A 27 13.30 -7.44 8.12
CA ASP A 27 13.00 -8.13 9.38
C ASP A 27 11.56 -7.93 9.87
N GLU A 28 10.69 -7.24 9.12
CA GLU A 28 9.30 -7.03 9.55
C GLU A 28 8.41 -8.25 9.25
N PRO A 29 7.59 -8.71 10.22
CA PRO A 29 6.82 -9.95 10.14
C PRO A 29 5.79 -9.98 9.00
N HIS A 30 5.45 -8.82 8.43
CA HIS A 30 4.46 -8.68 7.35
C HIS A 30 5.08 -8.37 5.99
N CYS A 31 6.42 -8.31 5.90
CA CYS A 31 7.14 -7.88 4.69
C CYS A 31 6.77 -8.73 3.46
N PHE A 32 6.79 -10.06 3.60
CA PHE A 32 6.42 -10.98 2.54
C PHE A 32 4.96 -10.82 2.09
N MET A 33 4.01 -10.78 3.05
CA MET A 33 2.59 -10.62 2.76
C MET A 33 2.30 -9.30 2.02
N LEU A 34 2.92 -8.20 2.48
CA LEU A 34 2.72 -6.88 1.87
C LEU A 34 3.34 -6.79 0.48
N THR A 35 4.49 -7.43 0.26
CA THR A 35 5.13 -7.50 -1.06
C THR A 35 4.22 -8.22 -2.06
N PHE A 36 3.72 -9.41 -1.69
CA PHE A 36 2.80 -10.16 -2.54
C PHE A 36 1.50 -9.40 -2.84
N ARG A 37 0.92 -8.73 -1.83
CA ARG A 37 -0.28 -7.90 -2.02
C ARG A 37 -0.03 -6.69 -2.91
N LEU A 38 1.13 -6.04 -2.76
CA LEU A 38 1.49 -4.91 -3.60
C LEU A 38 1.59 -5.36 -5.06
N GLU A 39 2.25 -6.48 -5.35
CA GLU A 39 2.30 -7.02 -6.71
C GLU A 39 0.91 -7.31 -7.28
N ALA A 40 0.05 -7.97 -6.50
CA ALA A 40 -1.32 -8.27 -6.93
C ALA A 40 -2.13 -6.98 -7.20
N PHE A 41 -1.98 -5.98 -6.32
CA PHE A 41 -2.64 -4.69 -6.46
C PHE A 41 -2.16 -3.93 -7.71
N LEU A 42 -0.84 -3.86 -7.92
CA LEU A 42 -0.26 -3.20 -9.10
C LEU A 42 -0.72 -3.87 -10.40
N LYS A 43 -0.75 -5.21 -10.46
CA LYS A 43 -1.29 -5.95 -11.62
C LYS A 43 -2.76 -5.60 -11.87
N LYS A 44 -3.59 -5.57 -10.83
CA LYS A 44 -5.00 -5.19 -10.92
C LYS A 44 -5.17 -3.77 -11.45
N VAL A 45 -4.37 -2.81 -10.96
CA VAL A 45 -4.42 -1.42 -11.43
C VAL A 45 -3.93 -1.31 -12.89
N TYR A 46 -2.88 -2.04 -13.24
CA TYR A 46 -2.27 -2.02 -14.57
C TYR A 46 -3.21 -2.50 -15.68
N VAL A 47 -4.08 -3.47 -15.40
CA VAL A 47 -5.07 -3.97 -16.37
C VAL A 47 -6.45 -3.30 -16.24
N SER A 48 -6.61 -2.38 -15.28
CA SER A 48 -7.90 -1.72 -15.03
C SER A 48 -8.28 -0.77 -16.17
N LYS A 49 -9.56 -0.78 -16.55
CA LYS A 49 -10.13 0.16 -17.56
C LYS A 49 -10.72 1.43 -16.92
N GLY A 50 -10.41 1.71 -15.66
CA GLY A 50 -11.02 2.81 -14.90
C GLY A 50 -10.42 4.16 -15.24
N LYS A 51 -11.13 5.26 -15.00
CA LYS A 51 -10.58 6.63 -15.21
C LYS A 51 -9.68 7.13 -14.08
N ARG A 52 -9.55 6.35 -13.00
CA ARG A 52 -8.77 6.73 -11.81
C ARG A 52 -7.27 6.72 -12.14
N ALA A 53 -6.57 7.80 -11.76
CA ALA A 53 -5.12 7.95 -11.92
C ALA A 53 -4.34 7.84 -10.60
N VAL A 54 -5.02 7.94 -9.45
CA VAL A 54 -4.41 7.88 -8.12
C VAL A 54 -5.08 6.79 -7.30
N TYR A 55 -4.28 5.91 -6.70
CA TYR A 55 -4.73 4.77 -5.91
C TYR A 55 -3.99 4.74 -4.58
N SER A 56 -4.69 4.43 -3.48
CA SER A 56 -4.05 4.21 -2.18
C SER A 56 -3.84 2.71 -1.96
N PHE A 57 -2.58 2.31 -1.71
CA PHE A 57 -2.31 0.93 -1.31
C PHE A 57 -2.82 0.66 0.11
N ARG A 58 -2.77 1.66 0.99
CA ARG A 58 -3.34 1.58 2.35
C ARG A 58 -4.82 1.25 2.34
N GLU A 59 -5.61 1.87 1.45
CA GLU A 59 -7.03 1.54 1.30
C GLU A 59 -7.27 0.10 0.86
N ASP A 60 -6.42 -0.43 -0.04
CA ASP A 60 -6.51 -1.82 -0.47
C ASP A 60 -6.22 -2.77 0.70
N VAL A 61 -5.13 -2.53 1.44
CA VAL A 61 -4.79 -3.34 2.62
C VAL A 61 -5.90 -3.27 3.67
N LYS A 62 -6.45 -2.08 3.96
CA LYS A 62 -7.56 -1.90 4.91
C LYS A 62 -8.79 -2.75 4.55
N ARG A 63 -9.09 -2.90 3.26
CA ARG A 63 -10.25 -3.66 2.79
C ARG A 63 -10.01 -5.17 2.75
N ASN A 64 -8.78 -5.58 2.46
CA ASN A 64 -8.48 -6.97 2.10
C ASN A 64 -7.67 -7.74 3.16
N VAL A 65 -7.29 -7.11 4.28
CA VAL A 65 -6.53 -7.70 5.38
C VAL A 65 -7.32 -7.59 6.68
N LYS A 66 -7.11 -8.54 7.60
CA LYS A 66 -7.70 -8.49 8.95
C LYS A 66 -7.34 -7.16 9.63
N TRP A 67 -8.31 -6.55 10.31
CA TRP A 67 -8.13 -5.26 10.98
C TRP A 67 -6.90 -5.23 11.91
N SER A 68 -6.73 -6.26 12.74
CA SER A 68 -5.58 -6.37 13.65
C SER A 68 -4.22 -6.35 12.94
N THR A 69 -4.13 -6.96 11.76
CA THR A 69 -2.92 -6.95 10.94
C THR A 69 -2.74 -5.59 10.25
N TYR A 70 -3.82 -4.98 9.77
CA TYR A 70 -3.79 -3.62 9.24
C TYR A 70 -3.26 -2.62 10.27
N GLU A 71 -3.72 -2.71 11.53
CA GLU A 71 -3.24 -1.90 12.65
C GLU A 71 -1.73 -2.10 12.87
N GLN A 72 -1.26 -3.34 12.91
CA GLN A 72 0.18 -3.62 13.05
C GLN A 72 1.04 -3.02 11.92
N ILE A 73 0.47 -2.78 10.75
CA ILE A 73 1.19 -2.25 9.58
C ILE A 73 1.12 -0.72 9.54
N TYR A 74 -0.06 -0.14 9.77
CA TYR A 74 -0.33 1.28 9.50
C TYR A 74 -0.61 2.13 10.74
N GLN A 75 -0.74 1.53 11.93
CA GLN A 75 -0.93 2.29 13.15
C GLN A 75 0.44 2.79 13.63
N GLU A 76 0.57 4.10 13.76
CA GLU A 76 1.73 4.69 14.41
C GLU A 76 1.70 4.31 15.90
N PRO A 77 2.85 4.12 16.56
CA PRO A 77 2.87 4.03 18.00
C PRO A 77 2.25 5.33 18.52
N THR A 78 1.09 5.26 19.16
CA THR A 78 0.56 6.37 19.94
C THR A 78 1.67 6.79 20.89
N LEU A 79 2.25 7.98 20.69
CA LEU A 79 3.10 8.63 21.67
C LEU A 79 2.26 8.83 22.92
N LYS A 80 2.27 7.82 23.81
CA LYS A 80 1.69 7.93 25.15
C LYS A 80 2.63 8.84 25.93
N HIS A 81 2.21 10.10 26.03
CA HIS A 81 2.71 11.14 26.95
C HIS A 81 4.22 11.41 26.96
N ASN A 82 4.57 12.65 26.64
CA ASN A 82 5.63 13.33 27.39
C ASN A 82 4.93 14.34 28.31
N ALA A 83 5.09 14.08 29.61
CA ALA A 83 4.91 14.93 30.79
C ALA A 83 3.88 16.07 30.74
#